data_AF-A0A520HNW8-F1
#
_entry.id   AF-A0A520HNW8-F1
#
_cell.length_a   1.000
_cell.length_b   1.000
_cell.length_c   1.000
_cell.angle_alpha   90.00
_cell.angle_beta   90.00
_cell.angle_gamma   90.00
#
_symmetry.space_group_name_H-M   'P 1'
#
loop_
_entity.id
_entity.type
_entity.pdbx_description
1 polymer ?
#
loop_
_entity_poly.entity_id
_entity_poly.type
_entity_poly.pdbx_seq_one_letter_code
_entity_poly.pdbx_strand_id
1 'polypeptide(L)'
;RFQKIEALWRGTHWLVDGMAGDSGLKLRILDARWAEIARDMERAVAFDQTSLFEKIYSGEFGTPGGEPFGMLVVDHALWHRPSGRERVDDLAAVSSLAEVAAAAFCPIILGVDPRMVGLDGYDEIDLRQDLAASLNGPELARYERLRGENDCRFMGAVVPRLLMRQPYRGRSMPRLGFVYNEAVAGPADLLWIGGGFGLARVAARAMRQHRWPADVRGAIAADEGGIVDGPVKLMLRPDRPGTVARFATENAISEEQEVALNAAGFICLRQLHLTGSVAFLNLPTLHRPPEYDSEAARMNAKMSAMLNYIMCVCRFAHYVKVIARDWVGKYADARECQRLLQTWLSAYVTG
;
A
#
# COMPACT_ATOMS: atom_id res chain seq x y z
N ARG A 1 -8.72 -15.25 15.11
CA ARG A 1 -8.47 -16.10 13.91
C ARG A 1 -9.55 -15.94 12.85
N PHE A 2 -10.84 -16.14 13.17
CA PHE A 2 -11.94 -15.98 12.20
C PHE A 2 -12.01 -14.58 11.60
N GLN A 3 -11.99 -13.51 12.41
CA GLN A 3 -12.00 -12.12 11.93
C GLN A 3 -10.89 -11.83 10.91
N LYS A 4 -9.67 -12.35 11.08
CA LYS A 4 -8.58 -12.15 10.12
C LYS A 4 -8.91 -12.74 8.75
N ILE A 5 -9.44 -13.97 8.73
CA ILE A 5 -9.86 -14.64 7.49
C ILE A 5 -11.05 -13.91 6.86
N GLU A 6 -12.04 -13.52 7.69
CA GLU A 6 -13.21 -12.78 7.21
C GLU A 6 -12.82 -11.43 6.61
N ALA A 7 -11.94 -10.67 7.28
CA ALA A 7 -11.46 -9.38 6.80
C ALA A 7 -10.72 -9.53 5.47
N LEU A 8 -9.82 -10.51 5.37
CA LEU A 8 -9.04 -10.77 4.16
C LEU A 8 -9.96 -11.07 2.98
N TRP A 9 -10.86 -12.06 3.10
CA TRP A 9 -11.74 -12.43 1.99
C TRP A 9 -12.75 -11.36 1.63
N ARG A 10 -13.28 -10.59 2.60
CA ARG A 10 -14.13 -9.44 2.31
C ARG A 10 -13.36 -8.31 1.63
N GLY A 11 -12.13 -8.04 2.07
CA GLY A 11 -11.24 -7.07 1.44
C GLY A 11 -10.91 -7.45 0.00
N THR A 12 -10.58 -8.72 -0.24
CA THR A 12 -10.37 -9.29 -1.57
C THR A 12 -11.62 -9.17 -2.44
N HIS A 13 -12.79 -9.53 -1.92
CA HIS A 13 -14.07 -9.37 -2.64
C HIS A 13 -14.31 -7.91 -3.02
N TRP A 14 -14.13 -6.98 -2.07
CA TRP A 14 -14.28 -5.55 -2.32
C TRP A 14 -13.31 -5.00 -3.39
N LEU A 15 -12.09 -5.53 -3.46
CA LEU A 15 -11.15 -5.21 -4.54
C LEU A 15 -11.66 -5.73 -5.89
N VAL A 16 -12.04 -7.01 -5.96
CA VAL A 16 -12.57 -7.64 -7.19
C VAL A 16 -13.79 -6.88 -7.70
N ASP A 17 -14.71 -6.52 -6.82
CA ASP A 17 -15.98 -5.89 -7.15
C ASP A 17 -15.85 -4.61 -7.97
N GLY A 18 -14.80 -3.81 -7.78
CA GLY A 18 -14.59 -2.69 -8.70
C GLY A 18 -13.32 -2.71 -9.48
N MET A 19 -12.69 -3.87 -9.61
CA MET A 19 -11.97 -4.23 -10.84
C MET A 19 -12.93 -4.83 -11.87
N ALA A 20 -14.15 -5.22 -11.47
CA ALA A 20 -15.15 -5.83 -12.34
C ALA A 20 -15.41 -5.00 -13.60
N GLY A 21 -15.52 -5.71 -14.73
CA GLY A 21 -15.81 -5.14 -16.04
C GLY A 21 -14.60 -4.63 -16.83
N ASP A 22 -13.37 -4.69 -16.31
CA ASP A 22 -12.16 -4.33 -17.06
C ASP A 22 -11.23 -5.54 -17.21
N SER A 23 -11.09 -6.04 -18.44
CA SER A 23 -10.19 -7.16 -18.76
C SER A 23 -8.70 -6.83 -18.62
N GLY A 24 -8.35 -5.53 -18.55
CA GLY A 24 -6.98 -5.06 -18.32
C GLY A 24 -6.56 -5.10 -16.85
N LEU A 25 -7.47 -5.37 -15.92
CA LEU A 25 -7.20 -5.46 -14.49
C LEU A 25 -7.31 -6.92 -14.04
N LYS A 26 -6.23 -7.43 -13.44
CA LYS A 26 -6.17 -8.82 -12.95
C LYS A 26 -5.73 -8.83 -11.51
N LEU A 27 -6.42 -9.61 -10.69
CA LEU A 27 -6.03 -9.90 -9.31
C LEU A 27 -5.52 -11.33 -9.24
N ARG A 28 -4.33 -11.51 -8.69
CA ARG A 28 -3.74 -12.81 -8.39
C ARG A 28 -3.49 -12.91 -6.90
N ILE A 29 -3.79 -14.08 -6.33
CA ILE A 29 -3.69 -14.33 -4.90
C ILE A 29 -2.61 -15.38 -4.68
N LEU A 30 -1.67 -15.06 -3.78
CA LEU A 30 -0.68 -16.00 -3.26
C LEU A 30 -1.01 -16.24 -1.78
N ASP A 31 -1.37 -17.47 -1.44
CA ASP A 31 -1.53 -17.87 -0.03
C ASP A 31 -0.17 -18.23 0.55
N ALA A 32 0.33 -17.39 1.44
CA ALA A 32 1.59 -17.59 2.14
C ALA A 32 1.54 -16.92 3.51
N ARG A 33 2.08 -17.57 4.54
CA ARG A 33 2.27 -16.94 5.85
C ARG A 33 3.48 -16.01 5.77
N TRP A 34 3.42 -14.90 6.50
CA TRP A 34 4.56 -13.97 6.59
C TRP A 34 5.85 -14.64 7.04
N ALA A 35 5.78 -15.57 7.99
CA ALA A 35 6.94 -16.35 8.44
C ALA A 35 7.55 -17.24 7.35
N GLU A 36 6.76 -17.69 6.37
CA GLU A 36 7.25 -18.46 5.23
C GLU A 36 7.97 -17.54 4.25
N ILE A 37 7.41 -16.36 3.97
CA ILE A 37 8.04 -15.34 3.13
C ILE A 37 9.37 -14.89 3.74
N ALA A 38 9.38 -14.52 5.03
CA ALA A 38 10.60 -14.08 5.69
C ALA A 38 11.68 -15.17 5.74
N ARG A 39 11.29 -16.42 5.97
CA ARG A 39 12.23 -17.56 5.99
C ARG A 39 12.76 -17.90 4.58
N ASP A 40 11.97 -17.68 3.52
CA ASP A 40 12.44 -17.79 2.13
C ASP A 40 13.52 -16.73 1.85
N MET A 41 13.32 -15.49 2.30
CA MET A 41 14.32 -14.43 2.17
C MET A 41 15.59 -14.71 2.98
N GLU A 42 15.45 -15.17 4.22
CA GLU A 42 16.58 -15.43 5.12
C GLU A 42 17.46 -16.61 4.65
N ARG A 43 16.85 -17.63 4.03
CA ARG A 43 17.57 -18.83 3.57
C ARG A 43 18.29 -18.64 2.25
N ALA A 44 17.80 -17.74 1.41
CA ALA A 44 18.39 -17.51 0.10
C ALA A 44 19.75 -16.81 0.26
N VAL A 45 20.75 -17.23 -0.53
CA VAL A 45 22.07 -16.58 -0.54
C VAL A 45 21.98 -15.16 -1.13
N ALA A 46 21.04 -14.98 -2.06
CA ALA A 46 20.73 -13.72 -2.71
C ALA A 46 19.23 -13.63 -3.01
N PHE A 47 18.69 -12.40 -3.12
CA PHE A 47 17.26 -12.17 -3.32
C PHE A 47 16.70 -12.79 -4.60
N ASP A 48 17.53 -12.93 -5.65
CA ASP A 48 17.16 -13.49 -6.96
C ASP A 48 17.02 -15.02 -6.97
N GLN A 49 17.41 -15.69 -5.88
CA GLN A 49 17.23 -17.13 -5.66
C GLN A 49 16.03 -17.45 -4.77
N THR A 50 15.26 -16.44 -4.38
CA THR A 50 14.07 -16.62 -3.55
C THR A 50 12.91 -17.17 -4.37
N SER A 51 12.04 -17.96 -3.73
CA SER A 51 10.82 -18.48 -4.34
C SER A 51 9.88 -17.35 -4.75
N LEU A 52 9.90 -16.24 -4.01
CA LEU A 52 9.10 -15.07 -4.33
C LEU A 52 9.62 -14.33 -5.58
N PHE A 53 10.94 -14.18 -5.73
CA PHE A 53 11.53 -13.61 -6.94
C PHE A 53 11.19 -14.44 -8.18
N GLU A 54 11.24 -15.78 -8.06
CA GLU A 54 10.84 -16.65 -9.16
C GLU A 54 9.39 -16.39 -9.61
N LYS A 55 8.46 -16.19 -8.66
CA LYS A 55 7.05 -15.94 -8.96
C LYS A 55 6.77 -14.56 -9.53
N ILE A 56 7.45 -13.53 -9.01
CA ILE A 56 7.17 -12.13 -9.37
C ILE A 56 7.98 -11.70 -10.59
N TYR A 57 9.28 -12.00 -10.60
CA TYR A 57 10.17 -11.63 -11.69
C TYR A 57 10.21 -12.73 -12.75
N SER A 58 10.76 -13.91 -12.42
CA SER A 58 11.15 -14.89 -13.44
C SER A 58 9.93 -15.43 -14.21
N GLY A 59 8.85 -15.79 -13.51
CA GLY A 59 7.65 -16.36 -14.11
C GLY A 59 6.80 -15.35 -14.89
N GLU A 60 7.01 -14.04 -14.70
CA GLU A 60 6.21 -12.99 -15.33
C GLU A 60 7.07 -11.95 -16.03
N PHE A 61 7.59 -10.94 -15.31
CA PHE A 61 8.33 -9.83 -15.92
C PHE A 61 9.56 -10.26 -16.75
N GLY A 62 10.25 -11.33 -16.33
CA GLY A 62 11.40 -11.91 -17.02
C GLY A 62 11.04 -12.85 -18.17
N THR A 63 9.79 -13.35 -18.23
CA THR A 63 9.39 -14.39 -19.19
C THR A 63 8.79 -13.81 -20.47
N PRO A 64 9.17 -14.33 -21.66
CA PRO A 64 8.50 -14.04 -22.92
C PRO A 64 6.98 -14.26 -22.86
N GLY A 65 6.20 -13.21 -23.08
CA GLY A 65 4.73 -13.24 -23.01
C GLY A 65 4.12 -13.19 -21.60
N GLY A 66 4.94 -13.04 -20.54
CA GLY A 66 4.46 -12.85 -19.18
C GLY A 66 3.80 -11.49 -18.95
N GLU A 67 3.08 -11.36 -17.84
CA GLU A 67 2.32 -10.17 -17.47
C GLU A 67 2.89 -9.56 -16.17
N PRO A 68 3.67 -8.47 -16.25
CA PRO A 68 4.30 -7.91 -15.06
C PRO A 68 3.27 -7.39 -14.06
N PHE A 69 3.53 -7.67 -12.78
CA PHE A 69 2.70 -7.18 -11.68
C PHE A 69 2.86 -5.66 -11.53
N GLY A 70 1.74 -4.94 -11.43
CA GLY A 70 1.75 -3.48 -11.23
C GLY A 70 1.99 -3.07 -9.77
N MET A 71 1.52 -3.86 -8.81
CA MET A 71 1.66 -3.64 -7.37
C MET A 71 1.40 -4.97 -6.65
N LEU A 72 2.06 -5.19 -5.52
CA LEU A 72 1.72 -6.25 -4.56
C LEU A 72 1.17 -5.63 -3.27
N VAL A 73 0.12 -6.23 -2.71
CA VAL A 73 -0.38 -5.90 -1.37
C VAL A 73 -0.18 -7.12 -0.49
N VAL A 74 0.48 -6.92 0.64
CA VAL A 74 0.77 -7.98 1.61
C VAL A 74 -0.03 -7.69 2.88
N ASP A 75 -0.87 -8.64 3.31
CA ASP A 75 -1.64 -8.57 4.55
C ASP A 75 -0.76 -8.86 5.78
N HIS A 76 0.23 -7.99 6.00
CA HIS A 76 1.12 -8.01 7.15
C HIS A 76 1.32 -6.59 7.68
N ALA A 77 1.41 -6.47 9.00
CA ALA A 77 1.65 -5.22 9.69
C ALA A 77 3.12 -5.17 10.14
N LEU A 78 3.90 -4.27 9.55
CA LEU A 78 5.31 -4.08 9.83
C LEU A 78 5.54 -3.68 11.29
N TRP A 79 6.47 -4.36 11.96
CA TRP A 79 6.97 -3.98 13.27
C TRP A 79 8.50 -4.00 13.33
N HIS A 80 9.10 -3.07 14.08
CA HIS A 80 10.55 -2.90 14.14
C HIS A 80 11.27 -3.94 15.03
N ARG A 81 10.53 -4.73 15.81
CA ARG A 81 11.08 -5.79 16.68
C ARG A 81 10.70 -7.18 16.15
N PRO A 82 11.50 -8.21 16.44
CA PRO A 82 11.15 -9.58 16.10
C PRO A 82 9.79 -9.98 16.66
N SER A 83 8.93 -10.54 15.80
CA SER A 83 7.50 -10.70 16.08
C SER A 83 7.01 -12.14 15.91
N GLY A 84 5.88 -12.44 16.54
CA GLY A 84 5.22 -13.73 16.43
C GLY A 84 5.92 -14.88 17.16
N ARG A 85 5.34 -16.09 17.02
CA ARG A 85 5.88 -17.31 17.65
C ARG A 85 7.24 -17.71 17.08
N GLU A 86 7.45 -17.43 15.80
CA GLU A 86 8.66 -17.80 15.06
C GLU A 86 9.77 -16.73 15.16
N ARG A 87 9.54 -15.64 15.93
CA ARG A 87 10.49 -14.52 16.12
C ARG A 87 11.05 -13.98 14.81
N VAL A 88 10.14 -13.72 13.86
CA VAL A 88 10.49 -13.22 12.52
C VAL A 88 10.96 -11.78 12.63
N ASP A 89 12.07 -11.47 11.95
CA ASP A 89 12.60 -10.11 11.85
C ASP A 89 12.05 -9.41 10.60
N ASP A 90 10.96 -8.66 10.78
CA ASP A 90 10.26 -8.01 9.68
C ASP A 90 11.14 -7.02 8.91
N LEU A 91 12.07 -6.33 9.59
CA LEU A 91 12.95 -5.36 8.94
C LEU A 91 13.91 -6.02 7.95
N ALA A 92 14.46 -7.19 8.31
CA ALA A 92 15.33 -7.96 7.42
C ALA A 92 14.54 -8.49 6.21
N ALA A 93 13.33 -9.02 6.44
CA ALA A 93 12.46 -9.46 5.36
C ALA A 93 12.07 -8.31 4.42
N VAL A 94 11.76 -7.12 4.95
CA VAL A 94 11.42 -5.94 4.14
C VAL A 94 12.60 -5.47 3.29
N SER A 95 13.84 -5.51 3.80
CA SER A 95 15.03 -5.17 3.01
C SER A 95 15.16 -6.08 1.78
N SER A 96 15.11 -7.41 1.97
CA SER A 96 15.14 -8.36 0.84
C SER A 96 13.94 -8.23 -0.11
N LEU A 97 12.75 -7.97 0.43
CA LEU A 97 11.56 -7.71 -0.38
C LEU A 97 11.70 -6.44 -1.23
N ALA A 98 12.38 -5.41 -0.72
CA ALA A 98 12.64 -4.18 -1.45
C ALA A 98 13.53 -4.45 -2.67
N GLU A 99 14.55 -5.30 -2.53
CA GLU A 99 15.39 -5.73 -3.66
C GLU A 99 14.57 -6.48 -4.73
N VAL A 100 13.69 -7.41 -4.32
CA VAL A 100 12.78 -8.11 -5.24
C VAL A 100 11.83 -7.12 -5.94
N ALA A 101 11.27 -6.17 -5.18
CA ALA A 101 10.37 -5.14 -5.69
C ALA A 101 11.05 -4.23 -6.72
N ALA A 102 12.30 -3.84 -6.45
CA ALA A 102 13.12 -3.04 -7.34
C ALA A 102 13.46 -3.77 -8.63
N ALA A 103 13.88 -5.04 -8.54
CA ALA A 103 14.21 -5.85 -9.70
C ALA A 103 13.00 -6.08 -10.62
N ALA A 104 11.82 -6.32 -10.04
CA ALA A 104 10.58 -6.55 -10.78
C ALA A 104 9.84 -5.27 -11.20
N PHE A 105 10.32 -4.09 -10.80
CA PHE A 105 9.58 -2.83 -10.92
C PHE A 105 8.14 -2.98 -10.43
N CYS A 106 7.98 -3.53 -9.22
CA CYS A 106 6.66 -3.82 -8.65
C CYS A 106 6.61 -3.36 -7.20
N PRO A 107 5.97 -2.21 -6.91
CA PRO A 107 5.88 -1.71 -5.55
C PRO A 107 5.11 -2.64 -4.63
N ILE A 108 5.60 -2.82 -3.40
CA ILE A 108 5.00 -3.69 -2.39
C ILE A 108 4.43 -2.83 -1.26
N ILE A 109 3.16 -3.07 -0.94
CA ILE A 109 2.42 -2.32 0.08
C ILE A 109 2.12 -3.22 1.28
N LEU A 110 2.50 -2.73 2.45
CA LEU A 110 2.29 -3.37 3.75
C LEU A 110 1.42 -2.48 4.66
N GLY A 111 0.92 -3.04 5.76
CA GLY A 111 0.43 -2.25 6.88
C GLY A 111 1.56 -1.91 7.85
N VAL A 112 1.28 -1.05 8.84
CA VAL A 112 2.17 -0.81 9.98
C VAL A 112 1.47 -1.26 11.25
N ASP A 113 2.20 -1.89 12.16
CA ASP A 113 1.68 -2.23 13.49
C ASP A 113 1.65 -0.97 14.37
N PRO A 114 0.55 -0.70 15.11
CA PRO A 114 0.46 0.50 15.97
C PRO A 114 1.61 0.62 16.97
N ARG A 115 2.20 -0.51 17.39
CA ARG A 115 3.35 -0.51 18.31
C ARG A 115 4.62 0.07 17.68
N MET A 116 4.67 0.22 16.35
CA MET A 116 5.76 0.89 15.65
C MET A 116 5.76 2.41 15.90
N VAL A 117 4.59 3.00 16.19
CA VAL A 117 4.42 4.42 16.53
C VAL A 117 4.21 4.64 18.04
N GLY A 118 4.40 3.59 18.85
CA GLY A 118 4.24 3.65 20.30
C GLY A 118 2.78 3.64 20.79
N LEU A 119 1.87 3.04 20.02
CA LEU A 119 0.45 2.87 20.35
C LEU A 119 0.11 1.39 20.56
N ASP A 120 -0.90 1.10 21.37
CA ASP A 120 -1.48 -0.24 21.47
C ASP A 120 -2.49 -0.50 20.33
N GLY A 121 -3.18 0.55 19.87
CA GLY A 121 -4.10 0.54 18.74
C GLY A 121 -4.18 1.91 18.06
N TYR A 122 -4.56 1.96 16.78
CA TYR A 122 -4.74 3.23 16.08
C TYR A 122 -6.01 3.98 16.49
N ASP A 123 -6.91 3.31 17.22
CA ASP A 123 -8.07 3.93 17.87
C ASP A 123 -7.66 4.96 18.93
N GLU A 124 -6.44 4.90 19.47
CA GLU A 124 -5.92 5.82 20.51
C GLU A 124 -4.98 6.90 19.94
N ILE A 125 -4.85 7.03 18.62
CA ILE A 125 -3.87 7.94 18.01
C ILE A 125 -4.09 9.41 18.38
N ASP A 126 -5.33 9.82 18.63
CA ASP A 126 -5.70 11.17 19.07
C ASP A 126 -5.23 11.51 20.49
N LEU A 127 -5.01 10.50 21.34
CA LEU A 127 -4.46 10.67 22.68
C LEU A 127 -2.96 11.02 22.66
N ARG A 128 -2.27 10.77 21.53
CA ARG A 128 -0.83 11.00 21.40
C ARG A 128 -0.55 12.38 20.81
N GLN A 129 -0.10 13.29 21.66
CA GLN A 129 0.24 14.67 21.26
C GLN A 129 1.54 14.76 20.45
N ASP A 130 2.55 13.94 20.74
CA ASP A 130 3.83 13.96 20.02
C ASP A 130 4.19 12.59 19.43
N LEU A 131 3.73 12.36 18.20
CA LEU A 131 4.13 11.19 17.40
C LEU A 131 5.57 11.30 16.91
N ALA A 132 6.06 12.52 16.63
CA ALA A 132 7.37 12.74 16.05
C ALA A 132 8.50 12.31 17.01
N ALA A 133 8.38 12.59 18.31
CA ALA A 133 9.34 12.12 19.30
C ALA A 133 9.43 10.59 19.38
N SER A 134 8.30 9.91 19.24
CA SER A 134 8.23 8.45 19.29
C SER A 134 8.87 7.82 18.05
N LEU A 135 8.66 8.44 16.88
CA LEU A 135 9.21 8.00 15.60
C LEU A 135 10.71 8.26 15.43
N ASN A 136 11.25 9.25 16.14
CA ASN A 136 12.69 9.57 16.15
C ASN A 136 13.45 8.91 17.32
N GLY A 137 12.80 8.02 18.07
CA GLY A 137 13.40 7.34 19.21
C GLY A 137 14.51 6.35 18.81
N PRO A 138 15.45 6.04 19.73
CA PRO A 138 16.57 5.13 19.46
C PRO A 138 16.12 3.70 19.14
N GLU A 139 14.92 3.29 19.55
CA GLU A 139 14.36 1.97 19.25
C GLU A 139 14.14 1.73 17.75
N LEU A 140 13.92 2.81 16.98
CA LEU A 140 13.72 2.77 15.55
C LEU A 140 15.03 2.93 14.75
N ALA A 141 16.20 2.91 15.39
CA ALA A 141 17.48 3.05 14.70
C ALA A 141 17.72 1.98 13.60
N ARG A 142 17.20 0.76 13.78
CA ARG A 142 17.24 -0.28 12.73
C ARG A 142 16.34 0.08 11.55
N TYR A 143 15.15 0.62 11.83
CA TYR A 143 14.20 1.06 10.82
C TYR A 143 14.77 2.26 10.04
N GLU A 144 15.35 3.25 10.72
CA GLU A 144 16.00 4.38 10.04
C GLU A 144 17.15 3.94 9.11
N ARG A 145 17.92 2.90 9.48
CA ARG A 145 18.93 2.32 8.57
C ARG A 145 18.30 1.70 7.33
N LEU A 146 17.25 0.90 7.49
CA LEU A 146 16.49 0.31 6.38
C LEU A 146 15.97 1.41 5.43
N ARG A 147 15.45 2.51 5.97
CA ARG A 147 14.97 3.64 5.16
C ARG A 147 16.07 4.32 4.34
N GLY A 148 17.33 4.22 4.76
CA GLY A 148 18.48 4.71 4.00
C GLY A 148 18.80 3.88 2.76
N GLU A 149 18.27 2.66 2.65
CA GLU A 149 18.46 1.80 1.48
C GLU A 149 17.67 2.34 0.28
N ASN A 150 18.28 2.30 -0.91
CA ASN A 150 17.69 2.87 -2.12
C ASN A 150 16.45 2.12 -2.57
N ASP A 151 16.42 0.80 -2.44
CA ASP A 151 15.35 -0.05 -2.95
C ASP A 151 14.06 0.06 -2.13
N CYS A 152 14.13 0.59 -0.90
CA CYS A 152 12.97 0.95 -0.09
C CYS A 152 12.02 1.95 -0.76
N ARG A 153 12.41 2.56 -1.89
CA ARG A 153 11.52 3.39 -2.72
C ARG A 153 10.37 2.61 -3.34
N PHE A 154 10.50 1.28 -3.46
CA PHE A 154 9.44 0.41 -3.94
C PHE A 154 8.56 -0.11 -2.79
N MET A 155 8.86 0.24 -1.54
CA MET A 155 8.09 -0.17 -0.37
C MET A 155 7.18 0.95 0.11
N GLY A 156 5.89 0.65 0.27
CA GLY A 156 4.91 1.52 0.92
C GLY A 156 4.34 0.86 2.16
N ALA A 157 4.11 1.63 3.22
CA ALA A 157 3.47 1.12 4.43
C ALA A 157 2.31 2.03 4.83
N VAL A 158 1.11 1.47 4.97
CA VAL A 158 -0.12 2.24 5.11
C VAL A 158 -0.68 2.16 6.54
N VAL A 159 -1.12 3.31 7.04
CA VAL A 159 -1.84 3.49 8.31
C VAL A 159 -3.04 4.40 8.13
N PRO A 160 -4.14 4.24 8.89
CA PRO A 160 -4.50 3.09 9.71
C PRO A 160 -5.24 2.03 8.86
N ARG A 161 -5.93 1.08 9.50
CA ARG A 161 -6.79 0.09 8.86
C ARG A 161 -8.14 0.69 8.45
N LEU A 162 -8.79 0.03 7.49
CA LEU A 162 -10.10 0.38 6.94
C LEU A 162 -11.17 -0.58 7.47
N LEU A 163 -12.37 -0.07 7.78
CA LEU A 163 -13.49 -0.85 8.29
C LEU A 163 -14.19 -1.61 7.16
N MET A 164 -14.29 -2.94 7.27
CA MET A 164 -14.89 -3.80 6.23
C MET A 164 -16.37 -4.05 6.40
N ARG A 165 -16.86 -4.07 7.64
CA ARG A 165 -18.24 -4.45 7.92
C ARG A 165 -18.77 -3.73 9.15
N GLN A 166 -20.00 -3.25 9.07
CA GLN A 166 -20.71 -2.77 10.26
C GLN A 166 -21.13 -3.95 11.14
N PRO A 167 -21.17 -3.76 12.48
CA PRO A 167 -21.69 -4.78 13.38
C PRO A 167 -23.12 -5.20 13.00
N TYR A 168 -23.41 -6.50 13.05
CA TYR A 168 -24.74 -7.00 12.76
C TYR A 168 -25.73 -6.50 13.82
N ARG A 169 -26.81 -5.85 13.38
CA ARG A 169 -27.91 -5.40 14.25
C ARG A 169 -29.24 -5.83 13.67
N GLY A 170 -30.08 -6.44 14.50
CA GLY A 170 -31.43 -6.88 14.13
C GLY A 170 -31.47 -7.94 13.04
N ARG A 171 -30.40 -8.75 12.88
CA ARG A 171 -30.36 -9.76 11.82
C ARG A 171 -31.26 -10.93 12.21
N SER A 172 -32.51 -10.87 11.77
CA SER A 172 -33.50 -11.94 11.96
C SER A 172 -33.16 -13.13 11.07
N MET A 173 -33.08 -14.32 11.65
CA MET A 173 -32.99 -15.59 10.92
C MET A 173 -34.28 -16.41 11.18
N PRO A 174 -35.34 -16.22 10.38
CA PRO A 174 -36.66 -16.80 10.65
C PRO A 174 -36.65 -18.32 10.80
N ARG A 175 -35.81 -19.02 10.02
CA ARG A 175 -35.67 -20.48 10.08
C ARG A 175 -35.03 -20.99 11.38
N LEU A 176 -34.30 -20.14 12.11
CA LEU A 176 -33.61 -20.48 13.36
C LEU A 176 -34.28 -19.87 14.60
N GLY A 177 -35.32 -19.04 14.43
CA GLY A 177 -36.02 -18.38 15.54
C GLY A 177 -35.15 -17.40 16.33
N PHE A 178 -34.03 -16.94 15.77
CA PHE A 178 -33.04 -16.12 16.47
C PHE A 178 -32.81 -14.78 15.77
N VAL A 179 -32.73 -13.71 16.57
CA VAL A 179 -32.34 -12.37 16.12
C VAL A 179 -30.92 -12.12 16.61
N TYR A 180 -29.98 -12.04 15.67
CA TYR A 180 -28.59 -11.78 15.99
C TYR A 180 -28.31 -10.29 16.12
N ASN A 181 -27.79 -9.90 17.28
CA ASN A 181 -27.17 -8.62 17.55
C ASN A 181 -25.72 -8.88 17.97
N GLU A 182 -24.78 -8.39 17.18
CA GLU A 182 -23.35 -8.52 17.47
C GLU A 182 -22.99 -7.61 18.64
N ALA A 183 -22.48 -8.21 19.72
CA ALA A 183 -21.93 -7.47 20.84
C ALA A 183 -20.54 -6.96 20.45
N VAL A 184 -20.35 -5.65 20.54
CA VAL A 184 -19.07 -4.96 20.29
C VAL A 184 -18.69 -4.27 21.57
N ALA A 185 -17.63 -4.75 22.24
CA ALA A 185 -17.10 -4.16 23.45
C ALA A 185 -16.08 -3.06 23.15
N GLY A 186 -15.31 -3.21 22.06
CA GLY A 186 -14.34 -2.22 21.64
C GLY A 186 -13.91 -2.33 20.18
N PRO A 187 -12.95 -1.50 19.74
CA PRO A 187 -12.50 -1.45 18.35
C PRO A 187 -11.93 -2.78 17.84
N ALA A 188 -11.35 -3.61 18.71
CA ALA A 188 -10.83 -4.93 18.35
C ALA A 188 -11.92 -5.93 17.88
N ASP A 189 -13.18 -5.72 18.26
CA ASP A 189 -14.29 -6.57 17.84
C ASP A 189 -14.80 -6.22 16.43
N LEU A 190 -14.44 -5.03 15.93
CA LEU A 190 -14.79 -4.57 14.59
C LEU A 190 -13.91 -5.27 13.53
N LEU A 191 -14.45 -5.34 12.31
CA LEU A 191 -13.79 -6.03 11.21
C LEU A 191 -12.92 -5.08 10.39
N TRP A 192 -11.63 -5.04 10.71
CA TRP A 192 -10.63 -4.19 10.05
C TRP A 192 -9.81 -4.93 8.99
N ILE A 193 -9.47 -4.25 7.89
CA ILE A 193 -8.49 -4.69 6.90
C ILE A 193 -7.34 -3.68 6.77
N GLY A 194 -6.15 -4.14 6.40
CA GLY A 194 -5.02 -3.25 6.15
C GLY A 194 -5.33 -2.15 5.12
N GLY A 195 -4.89 -0.92 5.39
CA GLY A 195 -5.11 0.24 4.51
C GLY A 195 -4.51 0.07 3.10
N GLY A 196 -3.55 -0.85 2.92
CA GLY A 196 -3.01 -1.23 1.61
C GLY A 196 -4.07 -1.72 0.62
N PHE A 197 -5.16 -2.34 1.09
CA PHE A 197 -6.30 -2.68 0.23
C PHE A 197 -6.99 -1.42 -0.32
N GLY A 198 -7.07 -0.34 0.47
CA GLY A 198 -7.58 0.94 0.00
C GLY A 198 -6.69 1.55 -1.09
N LEU A 199 -5.37 1.46 -0.94
CA LEU A 199 -4.43 1.95 -1.94
C LEU A 199 -4.52 1.15 -3.25
N ALA A 200 -4.59 -0.18 -3.17
CA ALA A 200 -4.81 -1.01 -4.35
C ALA A 200 -6.13 -0.72 -5.06
N ARG A 201 -7.20 -0.44 -4.30
CA ARG A 201 -8.51 -0.03 -4.85
C ARG A 201 -8.38 1.24 -5.69
N VAL A 202 -7.67 2.24 -5.17
CA VAL A 202 -7.43 3.51 -5.83
C VAL A 202 -6.52 3.36 -7.04
N ALA A 203 -5.44 2.57 -6.93
CA ALA A 203 -4.56 2.26 -8.06
C ALA A 203 -5.29 1.53 -9.19
N ALA A 204 -6.14 0.55 -8.86
CA ALA A 204 -6.99 -0.14 -9.83
C ALA A 204 -7.97 0.82 -10.52
N ARG A 205 -8.58 1.75 -9.76
CA ARG A 205 -9.44 2.80 -10.34
C ARG A 205 -8.68 3.69 -11.31
N ALA A 206 -7.51 4.19 -10.92
CA ALA A 206 -6.66 5.03 -11.77
C ALA A 206 -6.27 4.30 -13.07
N MET A 207 -5.91 3.02 -12.96
CA MET A 207 -5.61 2.18 -14.13
C MET A 207 -6.83 1.93 -15.02
N ARG A 208 -8.03 1.81 -14.46
CA ARG A 208 -9.27 1.68 -15.24
C ARG A 208 -9.62 2.95 -16.00
N GLN A 209 -9.51 4.10 -15.35
CA GLN A 209 -9.89 5.39 -15.92
C GLN A 209 -8.85 5.92 -16.91
N HIS A 210 -7.56 5.83 -16.55
CA HIS A 210 -6.48 6.53 -17.25
C HIS A 210 -5.46 5.62 -17.90
N ARG A 211 -5.51 4.30 -17.66
CA ARG A 211 -4.46 3.32 -18.02
C ARG A 211 -3.08 3.62 -17.42
N TRP A 212 -3.04 4.52 -16.43
CA TRP A 212 -1.86 4.97 -15.71
C TRP A 212 -2.14 5.07 -14.21
N PRO A 213 -1.24 4.61 -13.33
CA PRO A 213 -1.43 4.63 -11.88
C PRO A 213 -1.01 5.98 -11.27
N ALA A 214 -1.34 7.09 -11.93
CA ALA A 214 -0.92 8.43 -11.51
C ALA A 214 -1.94 9.12 -10.58
N ASP A 215 -3.24 8.92 -10.87
CA ASP A 215 -4.35 9.57 -10.17
C ASP A 215 -4.72 8.81 -8.89
N VAL A 216 -3.79 8.79 -7.93
CA VAL A 216 -3.88 7.99 -6.70
C VAL A 216 -3.79 8.82 -5.42
N ARG A 217 -3.66 10.14 -5.54
CA ARG A 217 -3.47 11.07 -4.42
C ARG A 217 -4.42 12.25 -4.51
N GLY A 218 -4.70 12.88 -3.38
CA GLY A 218 -5.54 14.07 -3.27
C GLY A 218 -7.02 13.76 -3.05
N ALA A 219 -7.80 14.79 -2.75
CA ALA A 219 -9.23 14.70 -2.46
C ALA A 219 -9.99 15.77 -3.24
N ILE A 220 -9.99 15.65 -4.57
CA ILE A 220 -10.56 16.65 -5.49
C ILE A 220 -12.07 16.44 -5.63
N ALA A 221 -12.49 15.27 -6.10
CA ALA A 221 -13.88 14.90 -6.30
C ALA A 221 -14.13 13.46 -5.84
N ALA A 222 -15.39 13.14 -5.55
CA ALA A 222 -15.79 11.75 -5.35
C ALA A 222 -15.42 10.95 -6.61
N ASP A 223 -14.81 9.77 -6.42
CA ASP A 223 -14.31 8.87 -7.48
C ASP A 223 -13.06 9.32 -8.26
N GLU A 224 -12.35 10.35 -7.80
CA GLU A 224 -11.08 10.81 -8.38
C GLU A 224 -9.95 10.85 -7.34
N GLY A 225 -8.70 10.85 -7.82
CA GLY A 225 -7.52 11.02 -6.98
C GLY A 225 -7.35 9.93 -5.93
N GLY A 226 -7.02 10.35 -4.71
CA GLY A 226 -6.73 9.47 -3.58
C GLY A 226 -7.95 9.06 -2.75
N ILE A 227 -9.16 9.46 -3.13
CA ILE A 227 -10.37 9.16 -2.33
C ILE A 227 -10.66 7.65 -2.39
N VAL A 228 -10.80 7.02 -1.22
CA VAL A 228 -11.20 5.63 -1.08
C VAL A 228 -12.67 5.59 -0.69
N ASP A 229 -13.53 5.06 -1.56
CA ASP A 229 -14.90 4.73 -1.18
C ASP A 229 -14.90 3.41 -0.40
N GLY A 230 -14.70 3.53 0.92
CA GLY A 230 -14.64 2.39 1.83
C GLY A 230 -15.93 1.58 1.80
N PRO A 231 -15.87 0.24 2.02
CA PRO A 231 -17.05 -0.61 1.86
C PRO A 231 -18.14 -0.32 2.89
N VAL A 232 -17.77 0.26 4.04
CA VAL A 232 -18.72 0.72 5.05
C VAL A 232 -18.21 1.98 5.76
N LYS A 233 -19.14 2.75 6.32
CA LYS A 233 -18.88 3.85 7.25
C LYS A 233 -19.61 3.56 8.56
N LEU A 234 -18.94 3.57 9.71
CA LEU A 234 -19.59 3.38 11.01
C LEU A 234 -20.11 4.71 11.54
N MET A 235 -21.40 4.75 11.87
CA MET A 235 -22.02 5.87 12.57
C MET A 235 -21.86 5.62 14.08
N LEU A 236 -20.98 6.38 14.74
CA LEU A 236 -20.93 6.34 16.21
C LEU A 236 -22.10 7.14 16.79
N ARG A 237 -22.64 6.64 17.90
CA ARG A 237 -23.60 7.43 18.69
C ARG A 237 -22.84 8.62 19.25
N PRO A 238 -23.28 9.84 19.02
CA PRO A 238 -22.60 11.00 19.57
C PRO A 238 -22.80 11.08 21.08
N ASP A 239 -21.86 11.72 21.77
CA ASP A 239 -22.06 12.16 23.15
C ASP A 239 -23.08 13.32 23.23
N ARG A 240 -23.27 14.04 22.12
CA ARG A 240 -24.22 15.15 21.99
C ARG A 240 -25.34 14.84 20.99
N PRO A 241 -26.62 14.99 21.36
CA PRO A 241 -27.73 14.85 20.42
C PRO A 241 -27.55 15.73 19.17
N GLY A 242 -27.69 15.15 17.98
CA GLY A 242 -27.60 15.87 16.70
C GLY A 242 -26.25 15.79 15.98
N THR A 243 -25.19 15.32 16.63
CA THR A 243 -23.90 15.07 15.96
C THR A 243 -23.86 13.63 15.43
N VAL A 244 -23.32 13.36 14.24
CA VAL A 244 -23.03 11.97 13.84
C VAL A 244 -21.62 11.87 13.31
N ALA A 245 -20.77 11.15 14.01
CA ALA A 245 -19.42 10.88 13.55
C ALA A 245 -19.42 9.62 12.69
N ARG A 246 -18.86 9.75 11.48
CA ARG A 246 -18.74 8.67 10.51
C ARG A 246 -17.28 8.26 10.43
N PHE A 247 -16.94 7.05 10.84
CA PHE A 247 -15.57 6.55 10.76
C PHE A 247 -15.49 5.41 9.74
N ALA A 248 -14.60 5.57 8.77
CA ALA A 248 -14.21 4.49 7.86
C ALA A 248 -12.87 3.87 8.28
N THR A 249 -12.08 4.58 9.08
CA THR A 249 -10.81 4.15 9.67
C THR A 249 -10.92 3.98 11.18
N GLU A 250 -9.88 3.42 11.80
CA GLU A 250 -9.83 3.20 13.26
C GLU A 250 -9.99 4.48 14.07
N ASN A 251 -9.38 5.58 13.61
CA ASN A 251 -9.59 6.92 14.13
C ASN A 251 -9.32 7.96 13.03
N ALA A 252 -9.66 9.23 13.28
CA ALA A 252 -9.28 10.36 12.47
C ALA A 252 -7.83 10.77 12.78
N ILE A 253 -7.07 11.09 11.74
CA ILE A 253 -5.69 11.56 11.83
C ILE A 253 -5.68 13.07 11.56
N SER A 254 -5.06 13.85 12.45
CA SER A 254 -4.88 15.28 12.27
C SER A 254 -3.80 15.58 11.21
N GLU A 255 -3.77 16.80 10.70
CA GLU A 255 -2.74 17.21 9.73
C GLU A 255 -1.32 17.11 10.31
N GLU A 256 -1.13 17.53 11.57
CA GLU A 256 0.16 17.44 12.26
C GLU A 256 0.62 15.98 12.42
N GLN A 257 -0.31 15.08 12.77
CA GLN A 257 -0.04 13.65 12.86
C GLN A 257 0.30 13.04 11.49
N GLU A 258 -0.41 13.43 10.43
CA GLU A 258 -0.11 13.03 9.06
C GLU A 258 1.29 13.47 8.64
N VAL A 259 1.70 14.70 8.98
CA VAL A 259 3.06 15.19 8.68
C VAL A 259 4.11 14.34 9.39
N ALA A 260 3.92 14.03 10.68
CA ALA A 260 4.85 13.21 11.44
C ALA A 260 4.97 11.77 10.89
N LEU A 261 3.83 11.14 10.56
CA LEU A 261 3.79 9.80 9.97
C LEU A 261 4.41 9.77 8.57
N ASN A 262 4.11 10.76 7.73
CA ASN A 262 4.70 10.88 6.40
C ASN A 262 6.22 11.08 6.47
N ALA A 263 6.72 11.86 7.45
CA ALA A 263 8.15 12.04 7.68
C ALA A 263 8.84 10.73 8.09
N ALA A 264 8.12 9.79 8.71
CA ALA A 264 8.57 8.43 9.00
C ALA A 264 8.42 7.45 7.82
N GLY A 265 7.93 7.90 6.66
CA GLY A 265 7.74 7.06 5.47
C GLY A 265 6.42 6.27 5.46
N PHE A 266 5.48 6.61 6.34
CA PHE A 266 4.17 5.95 6.40
C PHE A 266 3.11 6.72 5.60
N ILE A 267 2.37 5.99 4.79
CA ILE A 267 1.25 6.48 3.99
C ILE A 267 0.01 6.56 4.88
N CYS A 268 -0.57 7.76 4.99
CA CYS A 268 -1.75 7.99 5.81
C CYS A 268 -3.04 7.92 4.99
N LEU A 269 -3.94 7.02 5.37
CA LEU A 269 -5.33 7.01 4.95
C LEU A 269 -6.13 7.92 5.87
N ARG A 270 -6.30 9.19 5.45
CA ARG A 270 -6.89 10.23 6.29
C ARG A 270 -8.39 10.34 6.08
N GLN A 271 -9.13 10.50 7.17
CA GLN A 271 -10.55 10.82 7.11
C GLN A 271 -10.78 12.28 6.68
N LEU A 272 -11.65 12.45 5.69
CA LEU A 272 -12.10 13.76 5.24
C LEU A 272 -13.21 14.28 6.17
N HIS A 273 -13.06 15.53 6.58
CA HIS A 273 -14.02 16.21 7.44
C HIS A 273 -15.40 16.27 6.77
N LEU A 274 -16.47 16.15 7.55
CA LEU A 274 -17.90 16.24 7.17
C LEU A 274 -18.46 15.12 6.26
N THR A 275 -17.68 14.56 5.34
CA THR A 275 -18.15 13.52 4.41
C THR A 275 -18.06 12.10 4.99
N GLY A 276 -17.14 11.91 5.94
CA GLY A 276 -16.79 10.59 6.47
C GLY A 276 -16.16 9.65 5.43
N SER A 277 -15.77 10.20 4.27
CA SER A 277 -14.92 9.50 3.31
C SER A 277 -13.47 9.55 3.76
N VAL A 278 -12.62 8.71 3.19
CA VAL A 278 -11.18 8.68 3.48
C VAL A 278 -10.41 8.88 2.20
N ALA A 279 -9.20 9.44 2.29
CA ALA A 279 -8.35 9.70 1.13
C ALA A 279 -6.87 9.60 1.47
N PHE A 280 -6.08 9.22 0.47
CA PHE A 280 -4.64 9.39 0.48
C PHE A 280 -4.29 10.77 -0.03
N LEU A 281 -3.76 11.64 0.82
CA LEU A 281 -3.27 12.95 0.37
C LEU A 281 -1.82 12.89 -0.10
N ASN A 282 -1.00 12.16 0.65
CA ASN A 282 0.41 11.94 0.38
C ASN A 282 0.71 10.44 0.37
N LEU A 283 1.70 10.06 -0.43
CA LEU A 283 2.11 8.67 -0.63
C LEU A 283 3.63 8.55 -0.52
N PRO A 284 4.25 8.85 0.64
CA PRO A 284 5.68 8.59 0.81
C PRO A 284 5.97 7.09 0.75
N THR A 285 7.15 6.75 0.29
CA THR A 285 7.72 5.40 0.38
C THR A 285 8.50 5.28 1.69
N LEU A 286 8.94 4.07 2.04
CA LEU A 286 9.81 3.89 3.20
C LEU A 286 11.15 4.62 3.03
N HIS A 287 11.63 4.78 1.80
CA HIS A 287 12.91 5.40 1.50
C HIS A 287 13.00 6.84 2.01
N ARG A 288 14.06 7.11 2.78
CA ARG A 288 14.45 8.44 3.20
C ARG A 288 15.54 8.93 2.24
N PRO A 289 15.22 9.84 1.31
CA PRO A 289 16.22 10.34 0.37
C PRO A 289 17.32 11.13 1.11
N PRO A 290 18.58 11.09 0.63
CA PRO A 290 19.65 11.93 1.15
C PRO A 290 19.32 13.43 1.00
N GLU A 291 19.89 14.24 1.87
CA GLU A 291 19.83 15.69 1.72
C GLU A 291 20.84 16.13 0.66
N TYR A 292 20.41 17.07 -0.20
CA TYR A 292 21.23 17.63 -1.28
C TYR A 292 21.22 19.15 -1.17
N ASP A 293 22.36 19.77 -1.47
CA ASP A 293 22.52 21.23 -1.40
C ASP A 293 21.72 21.95 -2.49
N SER A 294 21.63 21.37 -3.69
CA SER A 294 20.89 21.98 -4.80
C SER A 294 19.39 21.70 -4.68
N GLU A 295 18.58 22.73 -4.91
CA GLU A 295 17.12 22.63 -4.86
C GLU A 295 16.59 21.60 -5.87
N ALA A 296 17.14 21.58 -7.09
CA ALA A 296 16.76 20.62 -8.13
C ALA A 296 17.03 19.17 -7.71
N ALA A 297 18.21 18.89 -7.13
CA ALA A 297 18.53 17.55 -6.65
C ALA A 297 17.62 17.14 -5.48
N ARG A 298 17.34 18.05 -4.55
CA ARG A 298 16.42 17.82 -3.42
C ARG A 298 15.01 17.50 -3.91
N MET A 299 14.49 18.23 -4.90
CA MET A 299 13.18 17.96 -5.47
C MET A 299 13.13 16.61 -6.20
N ASN A 300 14.16 16.29 -6.99
CA ASN A 300 14.27 15.00 -7.66
C ASN A 300 14.31 13.83 -6.66
N ALA A 301 15.09 13.97 -5.59
CA ALA A 301 15.20 12.97 -4.54
C ALA A 301 13.87 12.79 -3.78
N LYS A 302 13.14 13.89 -3.52
CA LYS A 302 11.80 13.84 -2.95
C LYS A 302 10.82 13.14 -3.90
N MET A 303 10.91 13.39 -5.20
CA MET A 303 10.09 12.71 -6.21
C MET A 303 10.36 11.21 -6.27
N SER A 304 11.62 10.79 -6.15
CA SER A 304 11.97 9.36 -6.13
C SER A 304 11.56 8.66 -4.83
N ALA A 305 11.19 9.39 -3.78
CA ALA A 305 10.68 8.85 -2.52
C ALA A 305 9.15 8.85 -2.44
N MET A 306 8.45 9.22 -3.51
CA MET A 306 6.98 9.29 -3.57
C MET A 306 6.42 8.15 -4.45
N LEU A 307 5.54 7.34 -3.87
CA LEU A 307 5.06 6.10 -4.45
C LEU A 307 4.28 6.32 -5.75
N ASN A 308 3.51 7.40 -5.88
CA ASN A 308 2.76 7.70 -7.10
C ASN A 308 3.69 7.89 -8.32
N TYR A 309 4.87 8.49 -8.13
CA TYR A 309 5.85 8.60 -9.20
C TYR A 309 6.53 7.26 -9.46
N ILE A 310 6.86 6.51 -8.42
CA ILE A 310 7.45 5.17 -8.55
C ILE A 310 6.52 4.22 -9.32
N MET A 311 5.21 4.24 -9.06
CA MET A 311 4.24 3.45 -9.84
C MET A 311 4.24 3.79 -11.33
N CYS A 312 4.32 5.08 -11.68
CA CYS A 312 4.44 5.51 -13.08
C CYS A 312 5.76 5.03 -13.70
N VAL A 313 6.89 5.19 -12.99
CA VAL A 313 8.21 4.71 -13.45
C VAL A 313 8.20 3.20 -13.66
N CYS A 314 7.59 2.43 -12.75
CA CYS A 314 7.42 0.99 -12.89
C CYS A 314 6.68 0.65 -14.18
N ARG A 315 5.58 1.37 -14.47
CA ARG A 315 4.81 1.15 -15.70
C ARG A 315 5.61 1.45 -16.96
N PHE A 316 6.41 2.52 -16.96
CA PHE A 316 7.33 2.80 -18.07
C PHE A 316 8.36 1.67 -18.23
N ALA A 317 8.96 1.19 -17.14
CA ALA A 317 9.91 0.09 -17.16
C ALA A 317 9.28 -1.19 -17.75
N HIS A 318 8.03 -1.51 -17.40
CA HIS A 318 7.29 -2.63 -17.98
C HIS A 318 7.14 -2.50 -19.50
N TYR A 319 6.75 -1.33 -20.00
CA TYR A 319 6.64 -1.11 -21.45
C TYR A 319 8.00 -1.19 -22.14
N VAL A 320 9.02 -0.51 -21.62
CA VAL A 320 10.36 -0.50 -22.22
C VAL A 320 10.93 -1.92 -22.27
N LYS A 321 10.72 -2.75 -21.24
CA LYS A 321 11.13 -4.16 -21.24
C LYS A 321 10.52 -4.94 -22.40
N VAL A 322 9.21 -4.78 -22.63
CA VAL A 322 8.50 -5.46 -23.73
C VAL A 322 8.98 -4.95 -25.09
N ILE A 323 9.07 -3.63 -25.25
CA ILE A 323 9.55 -2.98 -26.48
C ILE A 323 10.97 -3.44 -26.83
N ALA A 324 11.90 -3.37 -25.87
CA ALA A 324 13.29 -3.75 -26.07
C ALA A 324 13.42 -5.22 -26.46
N ARG A 325 12.61 -6.11 -25.87
CA ARG A 325 12.59 -7.54 -26.22
C ARG A 325 12.16 -7.75 -27.67
N ASP A 326 11.12 -7.05 -28.12
CA ASP A 326 10.59 -7.18 -29.48
C ASP A 326 11.55 -6.65 -30.55
N TRP A 327 12.50 -5.80 -30.14
CA TRP A 327 13.55 -5.22 -31.01
C TRP A 327 14.80 -6.07 -31.10
N VAL A 328 15.01 -7.03 -30.19
CA VAL A 328 16.17 -7.94 -30.24
C VAL A 328 16.18 -8.66 -31.59
N GLY A 329 17.26 -8.44 -32.37
CA GLY A 329 17.45 -9.04 -33.69
C GLY A 329 16.80 -8.31 -34.86
N LYS A 330 16.09 -7.18 -34.64
CA LYS A 330 15.45 -6.39 -35.72
C LYS A 330 16.21 -5.12 -36.12
N TYR A 331 16.83 -4.44 -35.15
CA TYR A 331 17.46 -3.14 -35.37
C TYR A 331 18.91 -3.14 -34.90
N ALA A 332 19.80 -2.51 -35.66
CA ALA A 332 21.25 -2.48 -35.38
C ALA A 332 21.80 -1.06 -35.16
N ASP A 333 21.09 -0.01 -35.59
CA ASP A 333 21.56 1.38 -35.47
C ASP A 333 21.03 2.08 -34.21
N ALA A 334 21.94 2.66 -33.41
CA ALA A 334 21.61 3.42 -32.21
C ALA A 334 20.70 4.62 -32.50
N ARG A 335 20.85 5.27 -33.66
CA ARG A 335 20.02 6.42 -34.04
C ARG A 335 18.57 6.02 -34.28
N GLU A 336 18.35 4.85 -34.83
CA GLU A 336 17.00 4.32 -35.04
C GLU A 336 16.31 3.99 -33.71
N CYS A 337 17.02 3.33 -32.79
CA CYS A 337 16.53 3.07 -31.44
C CYS A 337 16.15 4.35 -30.70
N GLN A 338 17.01 5.39 -30.77
CA GLN A 338 16.71 6.70 -30.17
C GLN A 338 15.42 7.29 -30.76
N ARG A 339 15.28 7.31 -32.09
CA ARG A 339 14.09 7.87 -32.75
C ARG A 339 12.82 7.13 -32.36
N LEU A 340 12.86 5.79 -32.31
CA LEU A 340 11.72 4.96 -31.95
C LEU A 340 11.30 5.18 -30.48
N LEU A 341 12.26 5.15 -29.55
CA LEU A 341 11.99 5.42 -28.14
C LEU A 341 11.46 6.84 -27.92
N GLN A 342 12.04 7.84 -28.58
CA GLN A 342 11.59 9.23 -28.48
C GLN A 342 10.16 9.38 -29.00
N THR A 343 9.85 8.76 -30.15
CA THR A 343 8.51 8.81 -30.74
C THR A 343 7.48 8.15 -29.83
N TRP A 344 7.81 7.00 -29.26
CA TRP A 344 6.97 6.32 -28.28
C TRP A 344 6.76 7.15 -27.01
N LEU A 345 7.82 7.73 -26.45
CA LEU A 345 7.76 8.55 -25.24
C LEU A 345 6.93 9.82 -25.46
N SER A 346 7.08 10.48 -26.61
CA SER A 346 6.32 11.68 -26.96
C SER A 346 4.80 11.45 -27.01
N ALA A 347 4.32 10.20 -27.18
CA ALA A 347 2.89 9.90 -27.10
C ALA A 347 2.32 10.00 -25.67
N TYR A 348 3.19 10.03 -24.65
CA TYR A 348 2.82 10.13 -23.23
C TYR A 348 3.22 11.46 -22.59
N VAL A 349 3.79 12.38 -23.38
CA VAL A 349 4.17 13.71 -22.93
C VAL A 349 3.28 14.73 -23.62
N THR A 350 2.56 15.52 -22.82
CA THR A 350 1.87 16.72 -23.31
C THR A 350 2.80 17.91 -23.12
N GLY A 351 3.43 18.39 -24.19
CA GLY A 351 4.39 19.49 -24.15
C GLY A 351 4.73 20.04 -25.53
#